data_AF-A0A9P7TBX3-F1
#
_entry.id   AF-A0A9P7TBX3-F1
#
_cell.length_a   1.000
_cell.length_b   1.000
_cell.length_c   1.000
_cell.angle_alpha   90.00
_cell.angle_beta   90.00
_cell.angle_gamma   90.00
#
_symmetry.space_group_name_H-M   'P 1'
#
loop_
_entity.id
_entity.type
_entity.pdbx_description
1 polymer ?
#
loop_
_entity_poly.entity_id
_entity_poly.type
_entity_poly.pdbx_seq_one_letter_code
_entity_poly.pdbx_strand_id
1 'polypeptide(L)'
;PNVRRSGDVSTTTVRGKWQPEKLLEWTDFLSEQRVMFDLVCDVIPPDLRVFPRLTTVRDDGTKIAPIADEKALEKFVEDSIESPVKNIMIGMIGLKSADKLGRVCKGEVRVDFINHAEHTKPLKTESTSSQAEEPVHTRFCICRDSSIAMASGTLLYVWEHRTPYDLTIQHLRSALRPTNTFGEVTEETESPAADAVQDAEEVSQSSAMAEKRAKRAVTETYHNMMESCLEFGILTTGQAIVFLHVNWDDPQTLYFHIAEPALDVAKAPKRDAAFFSAVG
;
A
#
# COMPACT_ATOMS: atom_id res chain seq x y z
N PRO A 1 -6.92 46.94 -13.98
CA PRO A 1 -7.26 46.02 -12.87
C PRO A 1 -7.11 44.57 -13.33
N ASN A 2 -6.03 43.94 -12.87
CA ASN A 2 -5.64 42.57 -13.19
C ASN A 2 -6.57 41.56 -12.51
N VAL A 3 -7.09 40.59 -13.27
CA VAL A 3 -7.65 39.35 -12.70
C VAL A 3 -6.69 38.23 -13.10
N ARG A 4 -5.98 37.71 -12.09
CA ARG A 4 -5.06 36.57 -12.19
C ARG A 4 -5.81 35.35 -12.71
N ARG A 5 -5.29 34.74 -13.78
CA ARG A 5 -5.60 33.36 -14.16
C ARG A 5 -5.25 32.45 -12.98
N SER A 6 -6.24 31.70 -12.51
CA SER A 6 -6.02 30.50 -11.70
C SER A 6 -5.21 29.52 -12.54
N GLY A 7 -4.11 29.02 -11.99
CA GLY A 7 -3.22 28.09 -12.67
C GLY A 7 -3.94 26.77 -12.94
N ASP A 8 -3.86 26.32 -14.19
CA ASP A 8 -4.10 24.92 -14.56
C ASP A 8 -3.07 24.06 -13.81
N VAL A 9 -3.54 23.17 -12.95
CA VAL A 9 -2.73 22.07 -12.41
C VAL A 9 -2.54 21.08 -13.56
N SER A 10 -1.43 21.23 -14.26
CA SER A 10 -1.09 20.39 -15.41
C SER A 10 -0.33 19.16 -14.93
N THR A 11 -1.04 18.15 -14.46
CA THR A 11 -0.51 16.79 -14.30
C THR A 11 -0.04 16.26 -15.65
N THR A 12 1.25 15.98 -15.78
CA THR A 12 1.85 15.50 -17.02
C THR A 12 1.42 14.05 -17.27
N THR A 13 0.50 13.86 -18.21
CA THR A 13 0.01 12.55 -18.64
C THR A 13 1.02 11.95 -19.62
N VAL A 14 1.96 11.15 -19.13
CA VAL A 14 2.79 10.32 -20.01
C VAL A 14 1.99 9.05 -20.29
N ARG A 15 1.47 8.92 -21.53
CA ARG A 15 0.74 7.72 -22.02
C ARG A 15 -0.45 7.27 -21.15
N GLY A 16 -1.27 8.21 -20.68
CA GLY A 16 -2.54 7.88 -19.99
C GLY A 16 -2.41 7.37 -18.55
N LYS A 17 -1.19 7.23 -18.00
CA LYS A 17 -0.97 6.93 -16.58
C LYS A 17 -0.60 8.20 -15.81
N TRP A 18 -1.06 8.28 -14.56
CA TRP A 18 -0.74 9.38 -13.65
C TRP A 18 0.62 9.09 -13.00
N GLN A 19 1.46 10.13 -12.88
CA GLN A 19 2.76 10.04 -12.21
C GLN A 19 2.94 11.21 -11.24
N PRO A 20 3.61 11.01 -10.09
CA PRO A 20 3.94 12.11 -9.19
C PRO A 20 5.11 12.93 -9.77
N GLU A 21 5.09 14.24 -9.56
CA GLU A 21 6.22 15.10 -9.90
C GLU A 21 7.30 15.06 -8.83
N LYS A 22 6.85 15.14 -7.56
CA LYS A 22 7.72 15.12 -6.38
C LYS A 22 7.47 13.87 -5.55
N LEU A 23 8.54 13.36 -4.97
CA LEU A 23 8.50 12.31 -3.98
C LEU A 23 9.15 12.85 -2.70
N LEU A 24 8.41 12.94 -1.59
CA LEU A 24 8.90 13.46 -0.32
C LEU A 24 8.72 12.44 0.80
N GLU A 25 9.58 12.49 1.82
CA GLU A 25 9.42 11.63 3.00
C GLU A 25 8.21 12.10 3.82
N TRP A 26 7.40 11.16 4.29
CA TRP A 26 6.30 11.41 5.23
C TRP A 26 6.87 11.44 6.65
N THR A 27 7.41 12.60 7.05
CA THR A 27 8.16 12.74 8.30
C THR A 27 7.30 12.54 9.55
N ASP A 28 6.02 12.89 9.48
CA ASP A 28 5.09 12.82 10.60
C ASP A 28 4.35 11.47 10.72
N PHE A 29 4.65 10.52 9.81
CA PHE A 29 3.99 9.22 9.73
C PHE A 29 3.95 8.49 11.10
N LEU A 30 5.09 8.35 11.77
CA LEU A 30 5.16 7.61 13.04
C LEU A 30 4.36 8.28 14.15
N SER A 31 4.33 9.62 14.19
CA SER A 31 3.51 10.36 15.14
C SER A 31 2.02 10.19 14.85
N GLU A 32 1.61 10.29 13.59
CA GLU A 32 0.22 10.09 13.17
C GLU A 32 -0.25 8.65 13.44
N GLN A 33 0.58 7.66 13.08
CA GLN A 33 0.36 6.25 13.34
C GLN A 33 0.20 5.98 14.85
N ARG A 34 1.00 6.62 15.71
CA ARG A 34 0.88 6.50 17.16
C ARG A 34 -0.45 7.03 17.68
N VAL A 35 -0.88 8.20 17.20
CA VAL A 35 -2.19 8.76 17.57
C VAL A 35 -3.32 7.80 17.18
N MET A 36 -3.25 7.23 15.98
CA MET A 36 -4.24 6.24 15.52
C MET A 36 -4.21 4.94 16.33
N PHE A 37 -3.01 4.45 16.65
CA PHE A 37 -2.83 3.25 17.46
C PHE A 37 -3.41 3.42 18.86
N ASP A 38 -3.07 4.52 19.55
CA ASP A 38 -3.58 4.83 20.88
C ASP A 38 -5.10 4.94 20.87
N LEU A 39 -5.67 5.57 19.84
CA LEU A 39 -7.12 5.69 19.67
C LEU A 39 -7.82 4.32 19.52
N VAL A 40 -7.23 3.40 18.74
CA VAL A 40 -7.74 2.04 18.58
C VAL A 40 -7.65 1.29 19.92
N CYS A 41 -6.53 1.39 20.62
CA CYS A 41 -6.35 0.76 21.93
C CYS A 41 -7.33 1.29 22.99
N ASP A 42 -7.63 2.59 22.99
CA ASP A 42 -8.58 3.21 23.92
C ASP A 42 -10.03 2.75 23.70
N VAL A 43 -10.36 2.35 22.47
CA VAL A 43 -11.70 1.89 22.09
C VAL A 43 -11.90 0.41 22.36
N ILE A 44 -10.84 -0.40 22.31
CA ILE A 44 -10.92 -1.85 22.54
C ILE A 44 -10.94 -2.10 24.05
N PRO A 45 -12.05 -2.59 24.63
CA PRO A 45 -12.13 -2.78 26.07
C PRO A 45 -11.27 -4.00 26.49
N PRO A 46 -10.75 -4.04 27.74
CA PRO A 46 -9.79 -5.07 28.16
C PRO A 46 -10.31 -6.51 28.12
N ASP A 47 -11.63 -6.69 28.19
CA ASP A 47 -12.33 -7.97 28.11
C ASP A 47 -12.51 -8.46 26.67
N LEU A 48 -12.41 -7.56 25.68
CA LEU A 48 -12.49 -7.90 24.26
C LEU A 48 -11.15 -8.44 23.77
N ARG A 49 -11.07 -9.77 23.64
CA ARG A 49 -9.89 -10.47 23.09
C ARG A 49 -9.93 -10.51 21.56
N VAL A 50 -9.79 -9.35 20.92
CA VAL A 50 -9.67 -9.25 19.45
C VAL A 50 -8.27 -9.59 18.94
N PHE A 51 -7.25 -9.48 19.79
CA PHE A 51 -5.89 -9.86 19.44
C PHE A 51 -5.59 -11.32 19.79
N PRO A 52 -4.92 -12.07 18.91
CA PRO A 52 -4.45 -13.41 19.21
C PRO A 52 -3.46 -13.40 20.38
N ARG A 53 -3.41 -14.50 21.13
CA ARG A 53 -2.43 -14.66 22.21
C ARG A 53 -1.03 -14.74 21.61
N LEU A 54 -0.03 -14.23 22.34
CA LEU A 54 1.37 -14.29 21.91
C LEU A 54 1.85 -15.72 21.57
N THR A 55 1.35 -16.73 22.28
CA THR A 55 1.66 -18.14 21.98
C THR A 55 1.14 -18.54 20.60
N THR A 56 -0.11 -18.17 20.27
CA THR A 56 -0.71 -18.41 18.95
C THR A 56 0.08 -17.72 17.85
N VAL A 57 0.45 -16.45 18.05
CA VAL A 57 1.27 -15.70 17.08
C VAL A 57 2.63 -16.38 16.86
N ARG A 58 3.28 -16.87 17.92
CA ARG A 58 4.54 -17.63 17.78
C ARG A 58 4.34 -18.95 17.03
N ASP A 59 3.33 -19.72 17.41
CA ASP A 59 3.05 -21.01 16.80
C ASP A 59 2.74 -20.84 15.31
N ASP A 60 1.97 -19.81 14.95
CA ASP A 60 1.68 -19.48 13.56
C ASP A 60 2.92 -18.99 12.82
N GLY A 61 3.78 -18.19 13.48
CA GLY A 61 5.08 -17.79 12.95
C GLY A 61 5.99 -18.96 12.56
N THR A 62 5.91 -20.10 13.27
CA THR A 62 6.68 -21.30 12.90
C THR A 62 6.18 -22.01 11.65
N LYS A 63 4.95 -21.71 11.21
CA LYS A 63 4.31 -22.33 10.03
C LYS A 63 4.52 -21.50 8.76
N ILE A 64 5.05 -20.28 8.88
CA ILE A 64 5.30 -19.39 7.74
C ILE A 64 6.43 -19.98 6.90
N ALA A 65 6.11 -20.33 5.66
CA ALA A 65 7.09 -20.77 4.67
C ALA A 65 7.76 -19.56 4.00
N PRO A 66 9.00 -19.71 3.49
CA PRO A 66 9.62 -18.68 2.66
C PRO A 66 8.73 -18.29 1.46
N ILE A 67 8.65 -16.99 1.18
CA ILE A 67 7.89 -16.45 0.04
C ILE A 67 8.66 -16.76 -1.25
N ALA A 68 8.26 -17.82 -1.95
CA ALA A 68 8.91 -18.29 -3.17
C ALA A 68 8.32 -17.68 -4.46
N ASP A 69 7.03 -17.33 -4.42
CA ASP A 69 6.27 -16.82 -5.55
C ASP A 69 5.20 -15.82 -5.08
N GLU A 70 4.49 -15.22 -6.05
CA GLU A 70 3.44 -14.26 -5.78
C GLU A 70 2.29 -14.84 -4.97
N LYS A 71 1.89 -16.08 -5.24
CA LYS A 71 0.81 -16.75 -4.52
C LYS A 71 1.17 -16.98 -3.05
N ALA A 72 2.44 -17.29 -2.76
CA ALA A 72 2.94 -17.40 -1.40
C ALA A 72 2.93 -16.04 -0.68
N LEU A 73 3.24 -14.95 -1.40
CA LEU A 73 3.16 -13.58 -0.86
C LEU A 73 1.72 -13.18 -0.55
N GLU A 74 0.79 -13.40 -1.48
CA GLU A 74 -0.64 -13.14 -1.29
C GLU A 74 -1.17 -13.87 -0.06
N LYS A 75 -0.86 -15.17 0.06
CA LYS A 75 -1.24 -15.97 1.21
C LYS A 75 -0.65 -15.43 2.50
N PHE A 76 0.63 -15.04 2.49
CA PHE A 76 1.27 -14.43 3.66
C PHE A 76 0.56 -13.14 4.07
N VAL A 77 0.24 -12.24 3.13
CA VAL A 77 -0.48 -11.00 3.40
C VAL A 77 -1.89 -11.27 3.93
N GLU A 78 -2.61 -12.22 3.35
CA GLU A 78 -3.95 -12.62 3.80
C GLU A 78 -3.93 -13.16 5.24
N ASP A 79 -2.99 -14.05 5.56
CA ASP A 79 -2.90 -14.72 6.86
C ASP A 79 -2.35 -13.79 7.95
N SER A 80 -1.40 -12.91 7.62
CA SER A 80 -0.69 -12.06 8.59
C SER A 80 -1.27 -10.65 8.76
N ILE A 81 -2.00 -10.14 7.77
CA ILE A 81 -2.51 -8.75 7.79
C ILE A 81 -4.03 -8.73 7.58
N GLU A 82 -4.51 -9.19 6.42
CA GLU A 82 -5.92 -8.97 6.06
C GLU A 82 -6.88 -9.69 7.01
N SER A 83 -6.63 -10.96 7.32
CA SER A 83 -7.48 -11.75 8.21
C SER A 83 -7.45 -11.25 9.66
N PRO A 84 -6.27 -10.94 10.26
CA PRO A 84 -6.22 -10.27 11.56
C PRO A 84 -6.98 -8.94 11.58
N VAL A 85 -6.80 -8.07 10.59
CA VAL A 85 -7.52 -6.79 10.50
C VAL A 85 -9.03 -7.00 10.42
N LYS A 86 -9.50 -7.91 9.54
CA LYS A 86 -10.92 -8.29 9.45
C LYS A 86 -11.47 -8.77 10.79
N ASN A 87 -10.74 -9.64 11.49
CA ASN A 87 -11.16 -10.19 12.78
C ASN A 87 -11.22 -9.14 13.89
N ILE A 88 -10.25 -8.23 13.94
CA ILE A 88 -10.25 -7.10 14.88
C ILE A 88 -11.47 -6.22 14.62
N MET A 89 -11.70 -5.84 13.36
CA MET A 89 -12.85 -5.01 12.97
C MET A 89 -14.19 -5.69 13.31
N ILE A 90 -14.36 -6.97 12.98
CA ILE A 90 -15.58 -7.74 13.32
C ILE A 90 -15.80 -7.79 14.84
N GLY A 91 -14.74 -8.05 15.62
CA GLY A 91 -14.85 -8.10 17.07
C GLY A 91 -15.20 -6.74 17.69
N MET A 92 -14.69 -5.65 17.12
CA MET A 92 -15.04 -4.28 17.52
C MET A 92 -16.51 -3.95 17.23
N ILE A 93 -17.06 -4.38 16.08
CA ILE A 93 -18.48 -4.19 15.73
C ILE A 93 -19.39 -5.00 16.66
N GLY A 94 -19.02 -6.25 16.97
CA GLY A 94 -19.83 -7.17 17.77
C GLY A 94 -20.18 -6.64 19.17
N LEU A 95 -19.35 -5.73 19.71
CA LEU A 95 -19.68 -4.95 20.88
C LEU A 95 -20.14 -3.57 20.44
N LYS A 96 -21.47 -3.36 20.33
CA LYS A 96 -22.16 -2.05 20.13
C LYS A 96 -21.77 -0.95 21.14
N SER A 97 -20.81 -1.23 22.03
CA SER A 97 -20.31 -0.41 23.13
C SER A 97 -18.80 -0.14 23.12
N ALA A 98 -18.01 -0.68 22.18
CA ALA A 98 -16.56 -0.43 22.15
C ALA A 98 -16.28 1.01 21.68
N ASP A 99 -16.83 1.41 20.53
CA ASP A 99 -16.70 2.77 19.99
C ASP A 99 -18.00 3.59 20.10
N LYS A 100 -18.50 3.79 21.33
CA LYS A 100 -19.78 4.51 21.56
C LYS A 100 -19.82 5.91 20.96
N LEU A 101 -18.65 6.53 20.74
CA LEU A 101 -18.53 7.88 20.25
C LEU A 101 -18.15 7.94 18.76
N GLY A 102 -17.97 6.79 18.10
CA GLY A 102 -17.59 6.71 16.68
C GLY A 102 -16.24 7.36 16.39
N ARG A 103 -15.28 7.24 17.30
CA ARG A 103 -13.94 7.83 17.19
C ARG A 103 -13.05 7.07 16.20
N VAL A 104 -13.21 5.75 16.11
CA VAL A 104 -12.45 4.86 15.22
C VAL A 104 -13.31 4.40 14.05
N CYS A 105 -14.56 4.01 14.31
CA CYS A 105 -15.49 3.53 13.29
C CYS A 105 -16.88 4.13 13.50
N LYS A 106 -17.38 4.89 12.51
CA LYS A 106 -18.75 5.39 12.52
C LYS A 106 -19.69 4.32 11.97
N GLY A 107 -20.41 3.63 12.87
CA GLY A 107 -21.43 2.64 12.51
C GLY A 107 -20.93 1.20 12.43
N GLU A 108 -21.80 0.29 11.96
CA GLU A 108 -21.47 -1.13 11.78
C GLU A 108 -20.74 -1.32 10.43
N VAL A 109 -19.44 -1.00 10.43
CA VAL A 109 -18.59 -1.00 9.24
C VAL A 109 -17.71 -2.25 9.19
N ARG A 110 -17.79 -3.00 8.09
CA ARG A 110 -16.90 -4.13 7.80
C ARG A 110 -15.79 -3.71 6.85
N VAL A 111 -14.56 -4.16 7.10
CA VAL A 111 -13.45 -4.03 6.15
C VAL A 111 -13.29 -5.32 5.37
N ASP A 112 -13.11 -5.20 4.06
CA ASP A 112 -12.78 -6.29 3.16
C ASP A 112 -11.67 -5.86 2.20
N PHE A 113 -11.01 -6.84 1.58
CA PHE A 113 -9.93 -6.63 0.62
C PHE A 113 -10.33 -7.32 -0.67
N ILE A 114 -10.35 -6.59 -1.79
CA ILE A 114 -10.85 -7.07 -3.09
C ILE A 114 -9.87 -6.75 -4.21
N ASN A 115 -9.90 -7.54 -5.28
CA ASN A 115 -9.12 -7.26 -6.48
C ASN A 115 -9.86 -6.25 -7.37
N HIS A 116 -9.11 -5.42 -8.11
CA HIS A 116 -9.63 -4.41 -9.05
C HIS A 116 -10.71 -4.97 -9.99
N ALA A 117 -10.49 -6.17 -10.57
CA ALA A 117 -11.43 -6.83 -11.48
C ALA A 117 -12.81 -7.13 -10.86
N GLU A 118 -12.87 -7.29 -9.53
CA GLU A 118 -14.13 -7.49 -8.81
C GLU A 118 -14.88 -6.17 -8.57
N HIS A 119 -14.15 -5.04 -8.54
CA HIS A 119 -14.69 -3.69 -8.43
C HIS A 119 -15.16 -3.14 -9.79
N THR A 120 -14.40 -3.36 -10.86
CA THR A 120 -14.71 -2.90 -12.23
C THR A 120 -15.64 -3.82 -13.00
N LYS A 121 -16.72 -4.34 -12.40
CA LYS A 121 -17.82 -4.88 -13.23
C LYS A 121 -18.43 -3.72 -14.01
N PRO A 122 -18.23 -3.61 -15.33
CA PRO A 122 -18.78 -2.49 -16.07
C PRO A 122 -20.30 -2.62 -16.11
N LEU A 123 -21.00 -1.49 -16.12
CA LEU A 123 -22.30 -1.43 -16.79
C LEU A 123 -22.08 -2.04 -18.19
N LYS A 124 -22.71 -3.18 -18.46
CA LYS A 124 -22.55 -3.90 -19.73
C LYS A 124 -22.76 -2.94 -20.89
N THR A 125 -21.67 -2.57 -21.55
CA THR A 125 -21.72 -2.00 -22.89
C THR A 125 -20.76 -2.84 -23.71
N GLU A 126 -21.35 -3.64 -24.61
CA GLU A 126 -20.64 -4.56 -25.48
C GLU A 126 -19.70 -3.76 -26.38
N SER A 127 -18.40 -4.01 -26.27
CA SER A 127 -17.39 -3.57 -27.24
C SER A 127 -16.25 -4.58 -27.22
N THR A 128 -16.24 -5.41 -28.26
CA THR A 128 -15.25 -6.44 -28.57
C THR A 128 -13.84 -5.87 -28.73
N SER A 129 -12.92 -6.34 -27.89
CA SER A 129 -11.49 -6.42 -28.20
C SER A 129 -10.86 -7.49 -27.30
N SER A 130 -10.65 -8.68 -27.87
CA SER A 130 -9.97 -9.80 -27.24
C SER A 130 -8.46 -9.58 -27.26
N GLN A 131 -7.92 -8.94 -26.23
CA GLN A 131 -6.57 -9.23 -25.77
C GLN A 131 -6.68 -9.92 -24.41
N ALA A 132 -5.90 -10.98 -24.22
CA ALA A 132 -5.80 -11.64 -22.92
C ALA A 132 -5.19 -10.62 -21.95
N GLU A 133 -6.04 -9.96 -21.16
CA GLU A 133 -5.60 -9.06 -20.10
C GLU A 133 -4.74 -9.86 -19.13
N GLU A 134 -3.50 -9.41 -18.96
CA GLU A 134 -2.65 -9.78 -17.83
C GLU A 134 -3.48 -9.59 -16.54
N PRO A 135 -3.42 -10.49 -15.55
CA PRO A 135 -4.27 -10.38 -14.38
C PRO A 135 -4.02 -9.02 -13.72
N VAL A 136 -5.08 -8.26 -13.45
CA VAL A 136 -4.95 -6.99 -12.73
C VAL A 136 -4.77 -7.32 -11.24
N HIS A 137 -3.53 -7.20 -10.75
CA HIS A 137 -3.13 -7.60 -9.39
C HIS A 137 -3.39 -6.50 -8.33
N THR A 138 -3.95 -5.35 -8.72
CA THR A 138 -4.22 -4.26 -7.78
C THR A 138 -5.32 -4.66 -6.80
N ARG A 139 -4.98 -4.70 -5.50
CA ARG A 139 -5.92 -4.94 -4.42
C ARG A 139 -6.39 -3.61 -3.84
N PHE A 140 -7.61 -3.59 -3.32
CA PHE A 140 -8.17 -2.43 -2.62
C PHE A 140 -8.71 -2.87 -1.27
N CYS A 141 -8.47 -2.04 -0.27
CA CYS A 141 -9.22 -2.12 0.97
C CYS A 141 -10.52 -1.33 0.81
N ILE A 142 -11.62 -1.95 1.20
CA ILE A 142 -12.97 -1.38 1.13
C ILE A 142 -13.65 -1.47 2.48
N CYS A 143 -14.43 -0.43 2.77
CA CYS A 143 -15.35 -0.33 3.89
C CYS A 143 -16.76 -0.63 3.38
N ARG A 144 -17.47 -1.56 4.01
CA ARG A 144 -18.87 -1.88 3.71
C ARG A 144 -19.74 -1.55 4.92
N ASP A 145 -20.81 -0.82 4.68
CA ASP A 145 -21.86 -0.60 5.69
C ASP A 145 -22.76 -1.85 5.76
N SER A 146 -22.86 -2.47 6.93
CA SER A 146 -23.71 -3.66 7.13
C SER A 146 -25.21 -3.34 7.05
N SER A 147 -25.60 -2.08 7.21
CA SER A 147 -27.00 -1.64 7.32
C SER A 147 -27.66 -1.33 5.97
N ILE A 148 -26.87 -1.17 4.90
CA ILE A 148 -27.37 -0.84 3.56
C ILE A 148 -27.38 -2.12 2.71
N ALA A 149 -28.58 -2.56 2.31
CA ALA A 149 -28.81 -3.79 1.53
C ALA A 149 -28.23 -3.79 0.10
N MET A 150 -27.65 -2.68 -0.34
CA MET A 150 -27.00 -2.52 -1.65
C MET A 150 -25.50 -2.38 -1.44
N ALA A 151 -24.72 -3.14 -2.21
CA ALA A 151 -23.27 -3.35 -2.14
C ALA A 151 -22.39 -2.10 -2.42
N SER A 152 -22.73 -0.95 -1.85
CA SER A 152 -21.91 0.27 -1.89
C SER A 152 -20.80 0.17 -0.86
N GLY A 153 -19.64 -0.33 -1.28
CA GLY A 153 -18.41 -0.23 -0.49
C GLY A 153 -17.71 1.10 -0.76
N THR A 154 -17.18 1.75 0.27
CA THR A 154 -16.27 2.89 0.16
C THR A 154 -14.84 2.37 0.04
N LEU A 155 -14.13 2.74 -1.02
CA LEU A 155 -12.69 2.46 -1.13
C LEU A 155 -11.92 3.26 -0.08
N LEU A 156 -10.98 2.62 0.61
CA LEU A 156 -10.17 3.24 1.66
C LEU A 156 -8.75 3.53 1.17
N TYR A 157 -8.09 2.54 0.58
CA TYR A 157 -6.73 2.66 0.06
C TYR A 157 -6.42 1.60 -0.98
N VAL A 158 -5.43 1.90 -1.83
CA VAL A 158 -4.81 0.95 -2.76
C VAL A 158 -3.83 0.05 -2.01
N TRP A 159 -3.78 -1.23 -2.34
CA TRP A 159 -2.86 -2.20 -1.77
C TRP A 159 -2.21 -3.03 -2.89
N GLU A 160 -0.91 -2.91 -3.05
CA GLU A 160 -0.14 -3.64 -4.04
C GLU A 160 0.94 -4.49 -3.37
N HIS A 161 1.13 -5.71 -3.86
CA HIS A 161 2.21 -6.59 -3.43
C HIS A 161 3.20 -6.82 -4.59
N ARG A 162 4.49 -6.89 -4.27
CA ARG A 162 5.55 -7.26 -5.22
C ARG A 162 6.40 -8.35 -4.61
N THR A 163 6.71 -9.39 -5.38
CA THR A 163 7.52 -10.48 -4.85
C THR A 163 8.93 -10.01 -4.49
N PRO A 164 9.56 -10.58 -3.44
CA PRO A 164 10.91 -10.19 -3.04
C PRO A 164 11.98 -10.34 -4.12
N TYR A 165 11.79 -11.27 -5.08
CA TYR A 165 12.72 -11.47 -6.19
C TYR A 165 12.56 -10.41 -7.30
N ASP A 166 11.38 -9.79 -7.42
CA ASP A 166 11.15 -8.66 -8.34
C ASP A 166 11.61 -7.34 -7.69
N LEU A 167 11.23 -7.13 -6.43
CA LEU A 167 11.50 -5.89 -5.70
C LEU A 167 12.02 -6.17 -4.30
N THR A 168 13.31 -5.86 -4.06
CA THR A 168 13.93 -5.99 -2.75
C THR A 168 13.83 -4.69 -1.95
N ILE A 169 14.05 -4.81 -0.64
CA ILE A 169 14.15 -3.67 0.28
C ILE A 169 15.29 -2.71 -0.08
N GLN A 170 16.39 -3.22 -0.65
CA GLN A 170 17.51 -2.40 -1.09
C GLN A 170 17.16 -1.61 -2.35
N HIS A 171 16.37 -2.21 -3.25
CA HIS A 171 15.85 -1.52 -4.44
C HIS A 171 14.90 -0.38 -4.03
N LEU A 172 13.99 -0.65 -3.07
CA LEU A 172 13.08 0.36 -2.51
C LEU A 172 13.84 1.55 -1.89
N ARG A 173 14.80 1.31 -0.99
CA ARG A 173 15.60 2.40 -0.37
C ARG A 173 16.43 3.19 -1.38
N SER A 174 16.88 2.54 -2.44
CA SER A 174 17.68 3.20 -3.47
C SER A 174 16.81 4.10 -4.34
N ALA A 175 15.61 3.63 -4.70
CA ALA A 175 14.67 4.35 -5.57
C ALA A 175 13.85 5.42 -4.85
N LEU A 176 13.45 5.17 -3.60
CA LEU A 176 12.60 6.05 -2.82
C LEU A 176 13.46 6.97 -1.96
N ARG A 177 13.93 8.03 -2.60
CA ARG A 177 14.64 9.13 -1.95
C ARG A 177 13.90 10.43 -2.20
N PRO A 178 13.86 11.35 -1.23
CA PRO A 178 13.24 12.65 -1.43
C PRO A 178 13.80 13.35 -2.67
N THR A 179 12.93 13.72 -3.61
CA THR A 179 13.29 14.36 -4.86
C THR A 179 12.14 15.23 -5.38
N ASN A 180 12.48 16.37 -5.98
CA ASN A 180 11.51 17.25 -6.66
C ASN A 180 11.26 16.84 -8.12
N THR A 181 11.96 15.81 -8.60
CA THR A 181 11.81 15.27 -9.95
C THR A 181 11.88 13.76 -9.84
N PHE A 182 10.75 13.10 -9.56
CA PHE A 182 10.69 11.64 -9.45
C PHE A 182 11.08 10.95 -10.77
N GLY A 183 10.76 11.60 -11.89
CA GLY A 183 11.24 11.28 -13.23
C GLY A 183 10.20 10.54 -14.07
N GLU A 184 10.32 10.68 -15.39
CA GLU A 184 9.52 9.95 -16.37
C GLU A 184 9.96 8.47 -16.35
N VAL A 185 9.08 7.58 -15.91
CA VAL A 185 9.31 6.14 -16.03
C VAL A 185 9.02 5.74 -17.47
N THR A 186 9.99 5.96 -18.37
CA THR A 186 9.82 5.64 -19.78
C THR A 186 9.75 4.12 -19.95
N GLU A 187 8.67 3.62 -20.58
CA GLU A 187 8.57 2.28 -21.14
C GLU A 187 9.53 2.16 -22.34
N GLU A 188 10.83 2.17 -22.08
CA GLU A 188 11.80 1.77 -23.08
C GLU A 188 11.79 0.25 -23.15
N THR A 189 11.22 -0.24 -24.27
CA THR A 189 11.35 -1.60 -24.77
C THR A 189 12.78 -2.08 -24.59
N GLU A 190 12.94 -3.23 -23.90
CA GLU A 190 14.20 -3.95 -23.83
C GLU A 190 14.79 -4.07 -25.25
N SER A 191 15.85 -3.30 -25.50
CA SER A 191 16.66 -3.52 -26.70
C SER A 191 17.63 -4.66 -26.42
N PRO A 192 17.86 -5.58 -27.38
CA PRO A 192 18.75 -6.70 -27.17
C PRO A 192 20.18 -6.19 -26.98
N ALA A 193 20.83 -6.65 -25.91
CA ALA A 193 22.21 -6.36 -25.60
C ALA A 193 23.12 -6.64 -26.81
N ALA A 194 23.99 -5.68 -27.13
CA ALA A 194 25.18 -5.90 -27.94
C ALA A 194 26.41 -5.68 -27.06
N ASP A 195 27.16 -6.77 -26.92
CA ASP A 195 28.59 -6.89 -26.60
C ASP A 195 29.15 -6.28 -25.31
N ALA A 196 29.20 -7.16 -24.29
CA ALA A 196 30.34 -7.46 -23.41
C ALA A 196 31.30 -6.31 -23.03
N VAL A 197 31.04 -5.67 -21.88
CA VAL A 197 32.07 -5.03 -21.04
C VAL A 197 31.79 -5.29 -19.54
N GLN A 198 32.68 -6.10 -18.95
CA GLN A 198 33.15 -6.22 -17.56
C GLN A 198 32.27 -5.80 -16.36
N ASP A 199 31.92 -6.79 -15.53
CA ASP A 199 31.53 -6.84 -14.09
C ASP A 199 31.01 -5.56 -13.38
N ALA A 200 31.67 -4.41 -13.51
CA ALA A 200 31.24 -3.15 -12.92
C ALA A 200 30.08 -2.48 -13.69
N GLU A 201 30.04 -2.63 -15.01
CA GLU A 201 28.94 -2.13 -15.85
C GLU A 201 27.68 -3.00 -15.68
N GLU A 202 27.83 -4.32 -15.55
CA GLU A 202 26.70 -5.25 -15.32
C GLU A 202 26.03 -5.01 -13.96
N VAL A 203 26.81 -4.81 -12.90
CA VAL A 203 26.28 -4.47 -11.56
C VAL A 203 25.59 -3.09 -11.56
N SER A 204 26.16 -2.11 -12.25
CA SER A 204 25.56 -0.76 -12.35
C SER A 204 24.27 -0.77 -13.17
N GLN A 205 24.22 -1.53 -14.27
CA GLN A 205 23.03 -1.74 -15.08
C GLN A 205 21.94 -2.50 -14.30
N SER A 206 22.32 -3.53 -13.54
CA SER A 206 21.39 -4.28 -12.67
C SER A 206 20.75 -3.37 -11.61
N SER A 207 21.55 -2.50 -10.96
CA SER A 207 21.06 -1.53 -9.99
C SER A 207 20.13 -0.48 -10.62
N ALA A 208 20.46 0.05 -11.79
CA ALA A 208 19.61 1.01 -12.50
C ALA A 208 18.28 0.39 -12.95
N MET A 209 18.30 -0.85 -13.42
CA MET A 209 17.10 -1.61 -13.76
C MET A 209 16.24 -1.89 -12.53
N ALA A 210 16.86 -2.23 -11.40
CA ALA A 210 16.16 -2.41 -10.14
C ALA A 210 15.50 -1.12 -9.62
N GLU A 211 16.19 0.02 -9.73
CA GLU A 211 15.63 1.33 -9.41
C GLU A 211 14.42 1.65 -10.31
N LYS A 212 14.53 1.38 -11.61
CA LYS A 212 13.44 1.55 -12.58
C LYS A 212 12.22 0.70 -12.23
N ARG A 213 12.41 -0.56 -11.81
CA ARG A 213 11.32 -1.43 -11.33
C ARG A 213 10.62 -0.86 -10.10
N ALA A 214 11.39 -0.38 -9.12
CA ALA A 214 10.84 0.24 -7.92
C ALA A 214 10.02 1.52 -8.24
N LYS A 215 10.57 2.39 -9.09
CA LYS A 215 9.87 3.61 -9.55
C LYS A 215 8.60 3.27 -10.32
N ARG A 216 8.64 2.24 -11.18
CA ARG A 216 7.47 1.74 -11.89
C ARG A 216 6.40 1.25 -10.93
N ALA A 217 6.75 0.44 -9.93
CA ALA A 217 5.80 -0.05 -8.94
C ALA A 217 5.11 1.10 -8.20
N VAL A 218 5.86 2.11 -7.72
CA VAL A 218 5.27 3.28 -7.06
C VAL A 218 4.42 4.13 -8.01
N THR A 219 4.82 4.27 -9.28
CA THR A 219 4.01 4.98 -10.29
C THR A 219 2.69 4.25 -10.56
N GLU A 220 2.70 2.92 -10.61
CA GLU A 220 1.49 2.11 -10.78
C GLU A 220 0.55 2.25 -9.58
N THR A 221 1.08 2.17 -8.35
CA THR A 221 0.29 2.41 -7.14
C THR A 221 -0.29 3.82 -7.11
N TYR A 222 0.51 4.84 -7.41
CA TYR A 222 0.06 6.24 -7.49
C TYR A 222 -1.03 6.42 -8.55
N HIS A 223 -0.87 5.83 -9.73
CA HIS A 223 -1.89 5.89 -10.76
C HIS A 223 -3.24 5.33 -10.28
N ASN A 224 -3.22 4.19 -9.60
CA ASN A 224 -4.43 3.60 -9.02
C ASN A 224 -5.04 4.48 -7.92
N MET A 225 -4.22 5.16 -7.10
CA MET A 225 -4.68 6.13 -6.10
C MET A 225 -5.41 7.30 -6.78
N MET A 226 -4.84 7.84 -7.87
CA MET A 226 -5.43 8.95 -8.62
C MET A 226 -6.73 8.56 -9.33
N GLU A 227 -6.77 7.40 -10.01
CA GLU A 227 -7.99 6.93 -10.68
C GLU A 227 -9.14 6.64 -9.71
N SER A 228 -8.80 6.20 -8.50
CA SER A 228 -9.77 5.86 -7.46
C SER A 228 -10.08 7.01 -6.49
N CYS A 229 -9.47 8.18 -6.69
CA CYS A 229 -9.55 9.34 -5.78
C CYS A 229 -9.22 8.99 -4.32
N LEU A 230 -8.14 8.23 -4.10
CA LEU A 230 -7.70 7.77 -2.78
C LEU A 230 -6.48 8.55 -2.29
N GLU A 231 -6.52 8.95 -1.02
CA GLU A 231 -5.42 9.65 -0.34
C GLU A 231 -4.27 8.71 0.00
N PHE A 232 -4.54 7.44 0.28
CA PHE A 232 -3.57 6.48 0.79
C PHE A 232 -3.36 5.29 -0.14
N GLY A 233 -2.12 4.81 -0.17
CA GLY A 233 -1.71 3.60 -0.88
C GLY A 233 -0.65 2.83 -0.10
N ILE A 234 -0.59 1.52 -0.32
CA ILE A 234 0.40 0.64 0.31
C ILE A 234 1.03 -0.23 -0.77
N LEU A 235 2.36 -0.32 -0.74
CA LEU A 235 3.16 -1.24 -1.54
C LEU A 235 3.96 -2.15 -0.59
N THR A 236 3.80 -3.46 -0.68
CA THR A 236 4.49 -4.41 0.21
C THR A 236 5.29 -5.46 -0.55
N THR A 237 6.44 -5.83 0.00
CA THR A 237 7.24 -6.97 -0.46
C THR A 237 7.17 -8.16 0.50
N GLY A 238 6.33 -8.07 1.54
CA GLY A 238 6.32 -9.00 2.68
C GLY A 238 7.46 -8.76 3.67
N GLN A 239 8.63 -8.27 3.20
CA GLN A 239 9.74 -7.86 4.06
C GLN A 239 9.67 -6.38 4.46
N ALA A 240 9.21 -5.53 3.55
CA ALA A 240 9.03 -4.10 3.77
C ALA A 240 7.63 -3.67 3.36
N ILE A 241 7.15 -2.60 3.98
CA ILE A 241 5.88 -1.96 3.67
C ILE A 241 6.20 -0.49 3.34
N VAL A 242 5.75 -0.02 2.19
CA VAL A 242 5.85 1.37 1.78
C VAL A 242 4.46 1.98 1.89
N PHE A 243 4.31 2.93 2.81
CA PHE A 243 3.11 3.74 2.93
C PHE A 243 3.23 4.94 2.03
N LEU A 244 2.17 5.20 1.26
CA LEU A 244 2.06 6.30 0.32
C LEU A 244 0.89 7.20 0.70
N HIS A 245 1.08 8.50 0.58
CA HIS A 245 0.06 9.49 0.87
C HIS A 245 0.08 10.64 -0.15
N VAL A 246 -1.10 11.00 -0.64
CA VAL A 246 -1.33 12.14 -1.54
C VAL A 246 -2.17 13.17 -0.80
N ASN A 247 -1.65 14.39 -0.70
CA ASN A 247 -2.44 15.53 -0.27
C ASN A 247 -3.15 16.13 -1.48
N TRP A 248 -4.48 16.17 -1.48
CA TRP A 248 -5.27 16.73 -2.58
C TRP A 248 -5.08 18.23 -2.83
N ASP A 249 -4.50 18.98 -1.89
CA ASP A 249 -4.09 20.37 -2.10
C ASP A 249 -2.84 20.48 -2.99
N ASP A 250 -1.99 19.44 -3.04
CA ASP A 250 -0.82 19.33 -3.92
C ASP A 250 -0.67 17.87 -4.41
N PRO A 251 -1.57 17.41 -5.30
CA PRO A 251 -1.63 16.00 -5.67
C PRO A 251 -0.37 15.54 -6.44
N GLN A 252 0.41 16.49 -6.99
CA GLN A 252 1.65 16.22 -7.69
C GLN A 252 2.80 15.78 -6.75
N THR A 253 2.61 15.90 -5.44
CA THR A 253 3.57 15.48 -4.42
C THR A 253 3.10 14.19 -3.76
N LEU A 254 3.87 13.13 -3.94
CA LEU A 254 3.67 11.85 -3.26
C LEU A 254 4.55 11.79 -2.00
N TYR A 255 3.93 11.60 -0.85
CA TYR A 255 4.64 11.34 0.40
C TYR A 255 4.84 9.84 0.59
N PHE A 256 6.01 9.42 1.09
CA PHE A 256 6.30 8.01 1.36
C PHE A 256 6.93 7.78 2.73
N HIS A 257 6.65 6.62 3.32
CA HIS A 257 7.36 6.09 4.49
C HIS A 257 7.69 4.61 4.25
N ILE A 258 8.94 4.21 4.47
CA ILE A 258 9.37 2.80 4.36
C ILE A 258 9.46 2.22 5.76
N ALA A 259 8.63 1.21 6.01
CA ALA A 259 8.63 0.37 7.19
C ALA A 259 9.32 -0.96 6.91
N GLU A 260 10.16 -1.39 7.85
CA GLU A 260 10.94 -2.61 7.80
C GLU A 260 10.83 -3.32 9.15
N PRO A 261 9.71 -4.04 9.41
CA PRO A 261 9.35 -4.48 10.76
C PRO A 261 10.46 -5.21 11.52
N ALA A 262 11.25 -6.05 10.83
CA ALA A 262 12.37 -6.76 11.44
C ALA A 262 13.48 -5.81 11.94
N LEU A 263 13.78 -4.74 11.21
CA LEU A 263 14.79 -3.76 11.58
C LEU A 263 14.25 -2.72 12.55
N ASP A 264 13.00 -2.30 12.37
CA ASP A 264 12.38 -1.27 13.21
C ASP A 264 12.17 -1.79 14.63
N VAL A 265 11.68 -3.02 14.78
CA VAL A 265 11.59 -3.71 16.09
C VAL A 265 12.96 -3.89 16.73
N ALA A 266 14.01 -4.21 15.96
CA ALA A 266 15.36 -4.40 16.48
C ALA A 266 16.00 -3.09 16.99
N LYS A 267 15.65 -1.96 16.38
CA LYS A 267 16.13 -0.63 16.77
C LYS A 267 15.27 0.03 17.85
N ALA A 268 14.02 -0.42 17.99
CA ALA A 268 13.06 0.16 18.93
C ALA A 268 13.46 -0.06 20.40
N PRO A 269 13.15 0.91 21.28
CA PRO A 269 13.11 0.66 22.72
C PRO A 269 12.17 -0.51 23.02
N LYS A 270 12.51 -1.37 23.99
CA LYS A 270 11.71 -2.57 24.34
C LYS A 270 10.22 -2.29 24.59
N ARG A 271 9.88 -1.09 25.07
CA ARG A 271 8.49 -0.68 25.35
C ARG A 271 7.71 -0.35 24.08
N ASP A 272 8.40 0.10 23.02
CA ASP A 272 7.80 0.51 21.75
C ASP A 272 7.90 -0.60 20.69
N ALA A 273 8.64 -1.68 20.93
CA ALA A 273 8.80 -2.79 19.97
C ALA A 273 7.45 -3.34 19.45
N ALA A 274 6.41 -3.37 20.28
CA ALA A 274 5.08 -3.81 19.86
C ALA A 274 4.42 -2.85 18.85
N PHE A 275 4.65 -1.54 19.01
CA PHE A 275 4.16 -0.50 18.11
C PHE A 275 4.75 -0.68 16.70
N PHE A 276 6.08 -0.82 16.63
CA PHE A 276 6.80 -1.04 15.37
C PHE A 276 6.52 -2.42 14.74
N SER A 277 6.12 -3.41 15.54
CA SER A 277 5.82 -4.75 15.02
C SER A 277 4.52 -4.86 14.21
N ALA A 278 3.58 -3.91 14.38
CA ALA A 278 2.26 -4.00 13.77
C ALA A 278 2.28 -3.60 12.29
N VAL A 279 3.20 -2.71 11.88
CA VAL A 279 3.22 -2.15 10.52
C VAL A 279 4.56 -1.53 10.11
N GLY A 280 5.58 -1.52 10.99
CA GLY A 280 6.76 -0.66 10.84
C GLY A 280 7.00 0.13 12.08
#